data_AF-A0A852WYK3-F1
#
_entry.id   AF-A0A852WYK3-F1
#
_cell.length_a   1.000
_cell.length_b   1.000
_cell.length_c   1.000
_cell.angle_alpha   90.00
_cell.angle_beta   90.00
_cell.angle_gamma   90.00
#
_symmetry.space_group_name_H-M   'P 1'
#
loop_
_entity.id
_entity.type
_entity.pdbx_description
1 polymer ?
#
loop_
_entity_poly.entity_id
_entity_poly.type
_entity_poly.pdbx_seq_one_letter_code
_entity_poly.pdbx_strand_id
1 'polypeptide(L)'
;MRRARGSMAVGTALLVLATLAGCSGSSAGADASTATPEATDAAAQVVSIPVPEFAPWPAGDPFTDADVEAARLTEADRGWQTVLATYPDAVRPEVAFAAYVTDENRVDVTRACFEAAGLPIDEGRTGPDPDSPVVSIGTSTTTVEEAIALYSCRVAHPEKRTSAPPNAEQLGWIYDYLTEYYGPCLAENAIEVAPAPPRDEFVAKWPDQGWFPSNTRSMYDPEWDAALEEACVDPDTAIMTGLVDREGG
;
A
#
# COMPACT_ATOMS: atom_id res chain seq x y z
N MET A 1 -21.78 21.18 53.08
CA MET A 1 -23.21 21.10 52.69
C MET A 1 -23.32 19.95 51.69
N ARG A 2 -23.49 18.68 52.06
CA ARG A 2 -24.74 17.94 52.40
C ARG A 2 -25.98 18.32 51.58
N ARG A 3 -26.37 17.37 50.71
CA ARG A 3 -27.71 16.87 50.29
C ARG A 3 -27.80 16.79 48.76
N ALA A 4 -28.50 15.84 48.13
CA ALA A 4 -29.04 14.53 48.50
C ALA A 4 -29.69 13.93 47.23
N ARG A 5 -29.58 12.61 47.08
CA ARG A 5 -30.57 11.61 46.62
C ARG A 5 -31.52 11.88 45.44
N GLY A 6 -31.65 10.86 44.59
CA GLY A 6 -32.89 10.55 43.86
C GLY A 6 -32.79 9.33 42.95
N SER A 7 -33.01 8.13 43.49
CA SER A 7 -33.33 6.91 42.73
C SER A 7 -34.75 6.96 42.18
N MET A 8 -35.04 6.33 41.03
CA MET A 8 -36.11 5.32 40.92
C MET A 8 -36.10 4.57 39.59
N ALA A 9 -36.47 3.29 39.69
CA ALA A 9 -36.55 2.25 38.67
C ALA A 9 -37.90 2.25 37.93
N VAL A 10 -38.03 1.38 36.91
CA VAL A 10 -39.19 0.62 36.36
C VAL A 10 -38.76 0.25 34.93
N GLY A 11 -38.80 -0.96 34.38
CA GLY A 11 -39.51 -2.18 34.71
C GLY A 11 -40.28 -2.67 33.47
N THR A 12 -40.15 -3.97 33.18
CA THR A 12 -41.08 -4.85 32.43
C THR A 12 -40.82 -5.17 30.96
N ALA A 13 -40.93 -6.48 30.71
CA ALA A 13 -40.61 -7.30 29.54
C ALA A 13 -41.72 -7.38 28.49
N LEU A 14 -41.39 -7.96 27.32
CA LEU A 14 -42.35 -8.77 26.55
C LEU A 14 -41.63 -9.76 25.62
N LEU A 15 -41.96 -11.04 25.83
CA LEU A 15 -41.69 -12.21 24.98
C LEU A 15 -42.55 -12.17 23.71
N VAL A 16 -42.00 -12.61 22.58
CA VAL A 16 -42.76 -13.32 21.53
C VAL A 16 -41.92 -14.48 20.99
N LEU A 17 -42.35 -15.71 21.31
CA LEU A 17 -42.00 -16.94 20.61
C LEU A 17 -42.82 -17.04 19.32
N ALA A 18 -42.18 -17.44 18.22
CA ALA A 18 -42.87 -18.02 17.08
C ALA A 18 -42.07 -19.22 16.55
N THR A 19 -42.58 -20.42 16.82
CA THR A 19 -42.16 -21.69 16.25
C THR A 19 -42.89 -21.93 14.92
N LEU A 20 -42.17 -22.30 13.87
CA LEU A 20 -42.76 -23.00 12.72
C LEU A 20 -41.90 -24.20 12.33
N ALA A 21 -42.57 -25.34 12.29
CA ALA A 21 -42.09 -26.64 11.83
C ALA A 21 -42.17 -26.75 10.30
N GLY A 22 -41.26 -27.51 9.69
CA GLY A 22 -41.29 -27.81 8.26
C GLY A 22 -40.40 -28.98 7.86
N CYS A 23 -41.02 -30.16 7.80
CA CYS A 23 -40.79 -31.38 7.00
C CYS A 23 -39.38 -31.93 6.66
N SER A 24 -39.21 -33.21 7.00
CA SER A 24 -38.22 -34.16 6.54
C SER A 24 -38.31 -34.49 5.04
N GLY A 25 -37.16 -34.71 4.40
CA GLY A 25 -37.03 -35.37 3.09
C GLY A 25 -35.70 -36.13 2.99
N SER A 26 -35.77 -37.46 2.83
CA SER A 26 -34.63 -38.37 2.61
C SER A 26 -34.03 -38.24 1.21
N SER A 27 -32.72 -38.38 1.07
CA SER A 27 -32.06 -39.44 0.26
C SER A 27 -30.54 -39.29 0.23
N ALA A 28 -29.88 -40.45 0.26
CA ALA A 28 -28.44 -40.64 0.19
C ALA A 28 -27.90 -40.39 -1.23
N GLY A 29 -26.64 -39.97 -1.33
CA GLY A 29 -25.89 -39.95 -2.57
C GLY A 29 -24.52 -39.32 -2.36
N ALA A 30 -23.48 -40.14 -2.44
CA ALA A 30 -22.09 -39.70 -2.47
C ALA A 30 -21.85 -38.77 -3.67
N ASP A 31 -21.12 -37.68 -3.46
CA ASP A 31 -19.86 -37.48 -4.18
C ASP A 31 -19.07 -36.37 -3.49
N ALA A 32 -17.88 -36.75 -3.03
CA ALA A 32 -16.84 -35.80 -2.65
C ALA A 32 -16.33 -35.13 -3.91
N SER A 33 -17.03 -34.07 -4.34
CA SER A 33 -16.42 -33.07 -5.20
C SER A 33 -15.71 -32.09 -4.27
N THR A 34 -14.38 -32.17 -4.24
CA THR A 34 -13.54 -31.11 -3.70
C THR A 34 -13.75 -29.89 -4.60
N ALA A 35 -14.82 -29.14 -4.34
CA ALA A 35 -15.00 -27.83 -4.92
C ALA A 35 -13.82 -26.98 -4.45
N THR A 36 -12.98 -26.57 -5.39
CA THR A 36 -12.24 -25.31 -5.28
C THR A 36 -13.20 -24.29 -4.69
N PRO A 37 -12.87 -23.57 -3.60
CA PRO A 37 -13.78 -22.56 -3.08
C PRO A 37 -14.07 -21.58 -4.23
N GLU A 38 -15.34 -21.58 -4.68
CA GLU A 38 -15.85 -20.58 -5.62
C GLU A 38 -15.60 -19.21 -5.00
N ALA A 39 -15.17 -18.26 -5.83
CA ALA A 39 -15.09 -16.86 -5.47
C ALA A 39 -16.32 -16.48 -4.65
N THR A 40 -16.12 -15.89 -3.47
CA THR A 40 -17.23 -15.43 -2.65
C THR A 40 -18.07 -14.44 -3.47
N ASP A 41 -19.36 -14.31 -3.11
CA ASP A 41 -20.31 -13.41 -3.77
C ASP A 41 -19.77 -11.97 -3.93
N ALA A 42 -18.84 -11.54 -3.07
CA ALA A 42 -18.15 -10.26 -3.18
C ALA A 42 -17.26 -10.15 -4.43
N ALA A 43 -16.32 -11.06 -4.65
CA ALA A 43 -15.41 -11.01 -5.80
C ALA A 43 -16.16 -11.12 -7.14
N ALA A 44 -17.29 -11.83 -7.17
CA ALA A 44 -18.14 -11.94 -8.36
C ALA A 44 -18.85 -10.62 -8.76
N GLN A 45 -18.87 -9.62 -7.87
CA GLN A 45 -19.48 -8.30 -8.13
C GLN A 45 -18.53 -7.30 -8.77
N VAL A 46 -17.24 -7.63 -8.89
CA VAL A 46 -16.25 -6.76 -9.52
C VAL A 46 -16.46 -6.77 -11.04
N VAL A 47 -16.48 -5.57 -11.62
CA VAL A 47 -16.65 -5.34 -13.05
C VAL A 47 -15.32 -4.87 -13.64
N SER A 48 -14.88 -5.49 -14.73
CA SER A 48 -13.78 -4.98 -15.54
C SER A 48 -14.31 -4.17 -16.72
N ILE A 49 -13.56 -3.14 -17.11
CA ILE A 49 -13.77 -2.44 -18.38
C ILE A 49 -12.59 -2.72 -19.32
N PRO A 50 -12.79 -2.68 -20.65
CA PRO A 50 -11.69 -2.80 -21.59
C PRO A 50 -10.65 -1.69 -21.36
N VAL A 51 -9.38 -2.07 -21.29
CA VAL A 51 -8.27 -1.10 -21.29
C VAL A 51 -8.25 -0.42 -22.67
N PRO A 52 -8.34 0.92 -22.76
CA PRO A 52 -8.14 1.64 -24.00
C PRO A 52 -6.77 1.38 -24.61
N GLU A 53 -6.63 1.60 -25.91
CA GLU A 53 -5.30 1.61 -26.54
C GLU A 53 -4.57 2.90 -26.11
N PHE A 54 -3.55 2.75 -25.27
CA PHE A 54 -2.65 3.84 -24.90
C PHE A 54 -1.47 3.92 -25.87
N ALA A 55 -0.88 5.11 -25.98
CA ALA A 55 0.46 5.23 -26.56
C ALA A 55 1.45 4.36 -25.77
N PRO A 56 2.55 3.90 -26.38
CA PRO A 56 3.58 3.18 -25.64
C PRO A 56 4.11 4.00 -24.46
N TRP A 57 4.55 3.33 -23.40
CA TRP A 57 5.18 3.94 -22.23
C TRP A 57 6.44 4.73 -22.67
N PRO A 58 6.49 6.05 -22.43
CA PRO A 58 7.59 6.88 -22.92
C PRO A 58 8.93 6.49 -22.32
N ALA A 59 9.99 6.66 -23.11
CA ALA A 59 11.35 6.44 -22.64
C ALA A 59 11.70 7.35 -21.46
N GLY A 60 12.32 6.76 -20.43
CA GLY A 60 12.83 7.51 -19.29
C GLY A 60 14.17 8.16 -19.59
N ASP A 61 14.53 9.13 -18.77
CA ASP A 61 15.87 9.71 -18.83
C ASP A 61 16.93 8.67 -18.44
N PRO A 62 18.13 8.70 -19.04
CA PRO A 62 19.24 7.86 -18.62
C PRO A 62 19.53 8.04 -17.12
N PHE A 63 19.74 6.93 -16.40
CA PHE A 63 20.02 6.95 -14.97
C PHE A 63 21.38 6.30 -14.71
N THR A 64 22.36 7.14 -14.36
CA THR A 64 23.78 6.75 -14.23
C THR A 64 24.14 6.42 -12.78
N ASP A 65 25.30 5.79 -12.56
CA ASP A 65 25.82 5.56 -11.19
C ASP A 65 26.00 6.86 -10.40
N ALA A 66 26.29 7.97 -11.08
CA ALA A 66 26.38 9.29 -10.43
C ALA A 66 25.00 9.76 -9.93
N ASP A 67 23.93 9.48 -10.69
CA ASP A 67 22.56 9.81 -10.29
C ASP A 67 22.09 8.92 -9.13
N VAL A 68 22.49 7.64 -9.13
CA VAL A 68 22.24 6.73 -8.01
C VAL A 68 22.88 7.25 -6.73
N GLU A 69 24.14 7.69 -6.79
CA GLU A 69 24.84 8.25 -5.62
C GLU A 69 24.22 9.58 -5.16
N ALA A 70 23.86 10.47 -6.09
CA ALA A 70 23.18 11.72 -5.78
C ALA A 70 21.82 11.47 -5.11
N ALA A 71 21.06 10.47 -5.58
CA ALA A 71 19.79 10.06 -4.98
C ALA A 71 19.99 9.52 -3.55
N ARG A 72 21.03 8.69 -3.33
CA ARG A 72 21.36 8.16 -2.00
C ARG A 72 21.65 9.28 -0.99
N LEU A 73 22.45 10.27 -1.39
CA LEU A 73 22.77 11.42 -0.53
C LEU A 73 21.53 12.30 -0.26
N THR A 74 20.72 12.53 -1.28
CA THR A 74 19.46 13.30 -1.15
C THR A 74 18.49 12.61 -0.18
N GLU A 75 18.36 11.29 -0.26
CA GLU A 75 17.51 10.52 0.66
C GLU A 75 18.06 10.55 2.09
N ALA A 76 19.38 10.44 2.26
CA ALA A 76 20.00 10.62 3.57
C ALA A 76 19.73 12.02 4.15
N ASP A 77 19.80 13.08 3.34
CA ASP A 77 19.49 14.43 3.81
C ASP A 77 18.00 14.60 4.16
N ARG A 78 17.10 14.07 3.34
CA ARG A 78 15.65 14.05 3.61
C ARG A 78 15.33 13.30 4.90
N GLY A 79 15.89 12.11 5.08
CA GLY A 79 15.74 11.32 6.28
C GLY A 79 16.20 12.07 7.54
N TRP A 80 17.28 12.85 7.44
CA TRP A 80 17.73 13.68 8.56
C TRP A 80 16.77 14.84 8.84
N GLN A 81 16.21 15.49 7.81
CA GLN A 81 15.19 16.52 8.01
C GLN A 81 13.94 15.97 8.73
N THR A 82 13.55 14.73 8.45
CA THR A 82 12.46 14.05 9.18
C THR A 82 12.79 13.88 10.67
N VAL A 83 14.04 13.55 11.02
CA VAL A 83 14.48 13.50 12.43
C VAL A 83 14.37 14.89 13.07
N LEU A 84 14.90 15.93 12.42
CA LEU A 84 14.87 17.30 12.95
C LEU A 84 13.46 17.88 13.08
N ALA A 85 12.53 17.46 12.23
CA ALA A 85 11.12 17.88 12.33
C ALA A 85 10.48 17.48 13.66
N THR A 86 10.90 16.35 14.24
CA THR A 86 10.42 15.87 15.55
C THR A 86 11.38 16.27 16.68
N TYR A 87 12.68 16.23 16.44
CA TYR A 87 13.75 16.45 17.41
C TYR A 87 14.71 17.53 16.90
N PRO A 88 14.37 18.83 17.05
CA PRO A 88 15.11 19.92 16.41
C PRO A 88 16.55 20.11 16.91
N ASP A 89 16.83 19.65 18.14
CA ASP A 89 18.17 19.72 18.75
C ASP A 89 19.00 18.45 18.50
N ALA A 90 18.50 17.50 17.72
CA ALA A 90 19.23 16.28 17.40
C ALA A 90 20.52 16.59 16.64
N VAL A 91 21.59 15.86 16.94
CA VAL A 91 22.88 15.99 16.26
C VAL A 91 23.03 14.87 15.23
N ARG A 92 23.34 15.23 13.99
CA ARG A 92 23.46 14.26 12.89
C ARG A 92 24.64 13.32 13.15
N PRO A 93 24.45 11.99 13.16
CA PRO A 93 25.56 11.06 13.29
C PRO A 93 26.36 10.99 11.98
N GLU A 94 27.66 10.71 12.10
CA GLU A 94 28.47 10.28 10.97
C GLU A 94 28.20 8.78 10.73
N VAL A 95 27.69 8.46 9.54
CA VAL A 95 27.31 7.09 9.17
C VAL A 95 27.97 6.73 7.85
N ALA A 96 28.75 5.66 7.85
CA ALA A 96 29.36 5.14 6.64
C ALA A 96 28.34 4.34 5.84
N PHE A 97 28.33 4.54 4.52
CA PHE A 97 27.62 3.65 3.61
C PHE A 97 28.28 2.26 3.65
N ALA A 98 27.49 1.22 3.91
CA ALA A 98 27.96 -0.15 3.95
C ALA A 98 27.70 -0.87 2.63
N ALA A 99 26.43 -0.95 2.22
CA ALA A 99 26.01 -1.57 0.96
C ALA A 99 24.55 -1.21 0.65
N TYR A 100 24.15 -1.34 -0.60
CA TYR A 100 22.73 -1.30 -0.95
C TYR A 100 22.02 -2.58 -0.50
N VAL A 101 20.77 -2.45 -0.06
CA VAL A 101 19.87 -3.59 0.11
C VAL A 101 19.23 -3.98 -1.23
N THR A 102 18.96 -5.27 -1.39
CA THR A 102 18.19 -5.85 -2.49
C THR A 102 16.91 -6.46 -1.95
N ASP A 103 15.92 -6.73 -2.80
CA ASP A 103 14.69 -7.36 -2.33
C ASP A 103 14.92 -8.71 -1.65
N GLU A 104 15.93 -9.47 -2.10
CA GLU A 104 16.27 -10.77 -1.53
C GLU A 104 16.89 -10.68 -0.13
N ASN A 105 17.61 -9.60 0.18
CA ASN A 105 18.32 -9.45 1.47
C ASN A 105 17.73 -8.39 2.40
N ARG A 106 16.73 -7.62 1.93
CA ARG A 106 16.16 -6.48 2.65
C ARG A 106 15.72 -6.84 4.07
N VAL A 107 15.01 -7.96 4.23
CA VAL A 107 14.52 -8.43 5.54
C VAL A 107 15.69 -8.69 6.49
N ASP A 108 16.67 -9.47 6.05
CA ASP A 108 17.80 -9.89 6.89
C ASP A 108 18.70 -8.70 7.27
N VAL A 109 19.05 -7.85 6.30
CA VAL A 109 19.92 -6.69 6.52
C VAL A 109 19.24 -5.65 7.42
N THR A 110 17.96 -5.35 7.18
CA THR A 110 17.22 -4.37 7.98
C THR A 110 17.04 -4.87 9.41
N ARG A 111 16.64 -6.15 9.58
CA ARG A 111 16.52 -6.79 10.89
C ARG A 111 17.83 -6.74 11.67
N ALA A 112 18.92 -7.19 11.06
CA ALA A 112 20.22 -7.21 11.72
C ALA A 112 20.66 -5.81 12.17
N CYS A 113 20.40 -4.78 11.36
CA CYS A 113 20.72 -3.41 11.74
C CYS A 113 19.86 -2.94 12.93
N PHE A 114 18.55 -3.20 12.89
CA PHE A 114 17.64 -2.78 13.97
C PHE A 114 17.95 -3.51 15.28
N GLU A 115 18.21 -4.82 15.24
CA GLU A 115 18.64 -5.61 16.41
C GLU A 115 19.95 -5.08 17.00
N ALA A 116 20.95 -4.82 16.16
CA ALA A 116 22.24 -4.28 16.59
C ALA A 116 22.11 -2.88 17.21
N ALA A 117 21.15 -2.09 16.73
CA ALA A 117 20.84 -0.76 17.25
C ALA A 117 19.89 -0.78 18.47
N GLY A 118 19.38 -1.95 18.87
CA GLY A 118 18.42 -2.09 19.97
C GLY A 118 17.04 -1.50 19.68
N LEU A 119 16.67 -1.36 18.40
CA LEU A 119 15.37 -0.85 17.99
C LEU A 119 14.27 -1.92 18.18
N PRO A 120 13.05 -1.52 18.53
CA PRO A 120 11.90 -2.43 18.47
C PRO A 120 11.67 -2.85 17.01
N ILE A 121 11.25 -4.11 16.80
CA ILE A 121 11.02 -4.66 15.47
C ILE A 121 9.55 -5.00 15.29
N ASP A 122 8.97 -4.44 14.24
CA ASP A 122 7.63 -4.73 13.77
C ASP A 122 7.75 -5.58 12.50
N GLU A 123 7.33 -6.85 12.52
CA GLU A 123 7.41 -7.74 11.37
C GLU A 123 6.15 -7.67 10.51
N GLY A 124 6.29 -7.33 9.23
CA GLY A 124 5.23 -7.48 8.23
C GLY A 124 5.28 -8.87 7.60
N ARG A 125 4.13 -9.56 7.54
CA ARG A 125 4.01 -10.94 7.06
C ARG A 125 3.01 -11.05 5.92
N THR A 126 3.16 -12.08 5.07
CA THR A 126 2.26 -12.32 3.92
C THR A 126 0.84 -12.74 4.32
N GLY A 127 0.59 -13.02 5.59
CA GLY A 127 -0.70 -13.50 6.07
C GLY A 127 -0.86 -13.31 7.58
N PRO A 128 -2.07 -13.55 8.11
CA PRO A 128 -2.39 -13.35 9.51
C PRO A 128 -1.81 -14.41 10.44
N ASP A 129 -1.34 -15.54 9.90
CA ASP A 129 -0.75 -16.63 10.68
C ASP A 129 0.67 -16.22 11.15
N PRO A 130 1.00 -16.37 12.45
CA PRO A 130 2.34 -16.09 12.99
C PRO A 130 3.48 -16.87 12.32
N ASP A 131 3.21 -17.99 11.65
CA ASP A 131 4.19 -18.78 10.92
C ASP A 131 4.34 -18.34 9.44
N SER A 132 3.54 -17.36 8.98
CA SER A 132 3.63 -16.82 7.61
C SER A 132 4.99 -16.14 7.37
N PRO A 133 5.56 -16.24 6.15
CA PRO A 133 6.81 -15.57 5.79
C PRO A 133 6.83 -14.08 6.16
N VAL A 134 7.94 -13.64 6.75
CA VAL A 134 8.21 -12.22 6.97
C VAL A 134 8.70 -11.59 5.67
N VAL A 135 8.07 -10.50 5.26
CA VAL A 135 8.35 -9.80 3.99
C VAL A 135 8.82 -8.36 4.20
N SER A 136 8.65 -7.81 5.40
CA SER A 136 9.14 -6.49 5.75
C SER A 136 9.52 -6.38 7.22
N ILE A 137 10.44 -5.46 7.51
CA ILE A 137 10.89 -5.11 8.85
C ILE A 137 10.64 -3.62 9.05
N GLY A 138 9.73 -3.32 9.97
CA GLY A 138 9.41 -1.98 10.43
C GLY A 138 9.94 -1.72 11.84
N THR A 139 9.82 -0.46 12.25
CA THR A 139 10.08 -0.05 13.63
C THR A 139 9.32 1.24 13.90
N SER A 140 8.93 1.44 15.16
CA SER A 140 8.33 2.67 15.65
C SER A 140 9.27 3.31 16.67
N THR A 141 9.74 4.53 16.40
CA THR A 141 10.67 5.25 17.27
C THR A 141 9.92 6.20 18.20
N THR A 142 10.22 6.15 19.48
CA THR A 142 9.60 6.97 20.54
C THR A 142 10.57 7.93 21.22
N THR A 143 11.87 7.76 20.99
CA THR A 143 12.93 8.61 21.52
C THR A 143 13.80 9.20 20.41
N VAL A 144 14.60 10.23 20.75
CA VAL A 144 15.56 10.82 19.80
C VAL A 144 16.67 9.84 19.46
N GLU A 145 17.11 9.03 20.41
CA GLU A 145 18.14 8.00 20.21
C GLU A 145 17.65 6.93 19.22
N GLU A 146 16.41 6.47 19.37
CA GLU A 146 15.79 5.53 18.43
C GLU A 146 15.63 6.12 17.02
N ALA A 147 15.23 7.39 16.91
CA ALA A 147 15.12 8.07 15.62
C ALA A 147 16.49 8.22 14.92
N ILE A 148 17.54 8.56 15.67
CA ILE A 148 18.92 8.64 15.18
C ILE A 148 19.43 7.25 14.76
N ALA A 149 19.11 6.21 15.53
CA ALA A 149 19.46 4.83 15.21
C ALA A 149 18.78 4.33 13.93
N LEU A 150 17.47 4.56 13.79
CA LEU A 150 16.71 4.24 12.56
C LEU A 150 17.31 4.96 11.35
N TYR A 151 17.56 6.26 11.48
CA TYR A 151 18.24 7.05 10.46
C TYR A 151 19.58 6.41 10.06
N SER A 152 20.39 6.03 11.05
CA SER A 152 21.71 5.45 10.81
C SER A 152 21.62 4.13 10.06
N CYS A 153 20.66 3.27 10.39
CA CYS A 153 20.43 2.02 9.66
C CYS A 153 20.07 2.27 8.19
N ARG A 154 19.17 3.22 7.92
CA ARG A 154 18.75 3.56 6.56
C ARG A 154 19.87 4.17 5.71
N VAL A 155 20.77 4.95 6.32
CA VAL A 155 21.92 5.54 5.63
C VAL A 155 23.03 4.53 5.37
N ALA A 156 23.27 3.61 6.31
CA ALA A 156 24.24 2.54 6.13
C ALA A 156 23.79 1.53 5.05
N HIS A 157 22.48 1.25 4.99
CA HIS A 157 21.87 0.24 4.14
C HIS A 157 20.69 0.78 3.31
N PRO A 158 20.93 1.71 2.38
CA PRO A 158 19.87 2.28 1.56
C PRO A 158 19.39 1.30 0.48
N GLU A 159 18.15 1.45 0.04
CA GLU A 159 17.66 0.78 -1.18
C GLU A 159 18.34 1.38 -2.41
N LYS A 160 18.74 0.53 -3.37
CA LYS A 160 19.33 1.01 -4.61
C LYS A 160 18.22 1.53 -5.53
N ARG A 161 18.25 2.83 -5.83
CA ARG A 161 17.44 3.38 -6.91
C ARG A 161 17.93 2.81 -8.25
N THR A 162 17.03 2.26 -9.05
CA THR A 162 17.35 1.62 -10.34
C THR A 162 16.86 2.41 -11.54
N SER A 163 16.06 3.46 -11.31
CA SER A 163 15.49 4.31 -12.36
C SER A 163 15.42 5.78 -11.93
N ALA A 164 15.50 6.67 -12.92
CA ALA A 164 15.22 8.09 -12.72
C ALA A 164 13.76 8.30 -12.26
N PRO A 165 13.45 9.41 -11.58
CA PRO A 165 12.06 9.85 -11.44
C PRO A 165 11.38 9.95 -12.82
N PRO A 166 10.06 9.75 -12.91
CA PRO A 166 9.34 9.93 -14.16
C PRO A 166 9.56 11.34 -14.74
N ASN A 167 9.86 11.42 -16.03
CA ASN A 167 9.94 12.71 -16.73
C ASN A 167 8.53 13.23 -17.09
N ALA A 168 8.44 14.43 -17.67
CA ALA A 168 7.16 15.07 -17.97
C ALA A 168 6.28 14.28 -18.95
N GLU A 169 6.88 13.55 -19.90
CA GLU A 169 6.14 12.70 -20.85
C GLU A 169 5.56 11.47 -20.15
N GLN A 170 6.36 10.82 -19.30
CA GLN A 170 5.93 9.71 -18.47
C GLN A 170 4.83 10.11 -17.48
N LEU A 171 4.95 11.27 -16.83
CA LEU A 171 3.90 11.81 -15.95
C LEU A 171 2.62 12.14 -16.71
N GLY A 172 2.75 12.67 -17.93
CA GLY A 172 1.63 12.89 -18.82
C GLY A 172 0.92 11.57 -19.17
N TRP A 173 1.68 10.52 -19.49
CA TRP A 173 1.13 9.19 -19.74
C TRP A 173 0.41 8.62 -18.52
N ILE A 174 1.01 8.73 -17.32
CA ILE A 174 0.38 8.29 -16.06
C ILE A 174 -0.95 9.03 -15.87
N TYR A 175 -0.98 10.34 -16.07
CA TYR A 175 -2.20 11.12 -15.96
C TYR A 175 -3.29 10.63 -16.93
N ASP A 176 -2.93 10.40 -18.19
CA ASP A 176 -3.87 9.94 -19.21
C ASP A 176 -4.40 8.53 -18.84
N TYR A 177 -3.54 7.61 -18.39
CA TYR A 177 -3.96 6.28 -17.90
C TYR A 177 -4.90 6.36 -16.69
N LEU A 178 -4.58 7.21 -15.72
CA LEU A 178 -5.39 7.39 -14.51
C LEU A 178 -6.77 7.97 -14.80
N THR A 179 -6.88 8.87 -15.78
CA THR A 179 -8.12 9.59 -16.09
C THR A 179 -8.98 8.90 -17.15
N GLU A 180 -8.38 8.19 -18.09
CA GLU A 180 -9.09 7.53 -19.20
C GLU A 180 -9.44 6.06 -18.91
N TYR A 181 -8.72 5.39 -17.99
CA TYR A 181 -8.99 3.99 -17.65
C TYR A 181 -9.17 3.74 -16.15
N TYR A 182 -8.14 4.00 -15.34
CA TYR A 182 -8.13 3.52 -13.95
C TYR A 182 -9.26 4.16 -13.12
N GLY A 183 -9.40 5.48 -13.14
CA GLY A 183 -10.50 6.20 -12.49
C GLY A 183 -11.89 5.72 -12.95
N PRO A 184 -12.17 5.67 -14.26
CA PRO A 184 -13.41 5.09 -14.79
C PRO A 184 -13.67 3.64 -14.34
N CYS A 185 -12.65 2.78 -14.31
CA CYS A 185 -12.79 1.39 -13.85
C CYS A 185 -13.20 1.32 -12.36
N LEU A 186 -12.57 2.15 -11.52
CA LEU A 186 -12.96 2.27 -10.11
C LEU A 186 -14.43 2.75 -9.98
N ALA A 187 -14.85 3.71 -10.81
CA ALA A 187 -16.21 4.23 -10.78
C ALA A 187 -17.27 3.18 -11.16
N GLU A 188 -17.00 2.30 -12.14
CA GLU A 188 -17.87 1.17 -12.49
C GLU A 188 -18.02 0.16 -11.34
N ASN A 189 -17.04 0.10 -10.44
CA ASN A 189 -17.07 -0.71 -9.21
C ASN A 189 -17.63 0.07 -8.00
N ALA A 190 -18.35 1.16 -8.26
CA ALA A 190 -18.97 2.03 -7.26
C ALA A 190 -17.98 2.64 -6.25
N ILE A 191 -16.72 2.83 -6.66
CA ILE A 191 -15.74 3.62 -5.90
C ILE A 191 -15.85 5.08 -6.35
N GLU A 192 -16.01 5.98 -5.38
CA GLU A 192 -16.02 7.42 -5.66
C GLU A 192 -14.62 7.90 -6.02
N VAL A 193 -14.48 8.50 -7.21
CA VAL A 193 -13.22 9.09 -7.69
C VAL A 193 -13.36 10.60 -7.71
N ALA A 194 -12.50 11.28 -6.94
CA ALA A 194 -12.46 12.73 -6.96
C ALA A 194 -12.06 13.26 -8.35
N PRO A 195 -12.60 14.41 -8.80
CA PRO A 195 -12.21 15.00 -10.07
C PRO A 195 -10.71 15.24 -10.16
N ALA A 196 -10.12 14.89 -11.30
CA ALA A 196 -8.70 15.10 -11.56
C ALA A 196 -8.34 16.60 -11.65
N PRO A 197 -7.16 17.01 -11.15
CA PRO A 197 -6.62 18.32 -11.45
C PRO A 197 -6.27 18.42 -12.94
N PRO A 198 -6.06 19.63 -13.51
CA PRO A 198 -5.50 19.78 -14.84
C PRO A 198 -4.18 19.02 -15.01
N ARG A 199 -3.95 18.45 -16.20
CA ARG A 199 -2.75 17.63 -16.51
C ARG A 199 -1.44 18.37 -16.26
N ASP A 200 -1.36 19.64 -16.64
CA ASP A 200 -0.19 20.48 -16.41
C ASP A 200 0.06 20.73 -14.91
N GLU A 201 -1.01 20.89 -14.13
CA GLU A 201 -0.92 20.99 -12.67
C GLU A 201 -0.45 19.68 -12.03
N PHE A 202 -0.95 18.52 -12.50
CA PHE A 202 -0.51 17.20 -12.05
C PHE A 202 1.00 17.01 -12.29
N VAL A 203 1.46 17.28 -13.51
CA VAL A 203 2.88 17.14 -13.89
C VAL A 203 3.75 18.11 -13.10
N ALA A 204 3.31 19.37 -12.93
CA ALA A 204 4.11 20.40 -12.26
C ALA A 204 4.24 20.20 -10.75
N LYS A 205 3.25 19.56 -10.11
CA LYS A 205 3.25 19.32 -8.66
C LYS A 205 3.78 17.96 -8.25
N TRP A 206 4.09 17.07 -9.19
CA TRP A 206 4.55 15.73 -8.89
C TRP A 206 5.77 15.72 -7.93
N PRO A 207 5.81 14.87 -6.89
CA PRO A 207 4.81 13.87 -6.48
C PRO A 207 3.76 14.39 -5.46
N ASP A 208 3.70 15.70 -5.24
CA ASP A 208 2.86 16.39 -4.24
C ASP A 208 1.55 16.96 -4.83
N GLN A 209 1.04 16.39 -5.93
CA GLN A 209 -0.16 16.87 -6.62
C GLN A 209 -1.45 16.78 -5.78
N GLY A 210 -1.44 16.00 -4.70
CA GLY A 210 -2.59 15.87 -3.78
C GLY A 210 -3.80 15.15 -4.38
N TRP A 211 -3.65 14.50 -5.52
CA TRP A 211 -4.70 13.73 -6.18
C TRP A 211 -4.15 12.43 -6.78
N PHE A 212 -4.88 11.35 -6.53
CA PHE A 212 -4.83 10.06 -7.20
C PHE A 212 -6.21 9.39 -7.08
N PRO A 213 -6.69 8.64 -8.08
CA PRO A 213 -7.82 7.73 -7.87
C PRO A 213 -7.42 6.68 -6.84
N SER A 214 -8.21 6.50 -5.77
CA SER A 214 -7.87 5.59 -4.68
C SER A 214 -9.06 4.72 -4.29
N ASN A 215 -8.84 3.42 -4.11
CA ASN A 215 -9.83 2.50 -3.54
C ASN A 215 -9.90 2.66 -2.02
N THR A 216 -10.88 3.40 -1.50
CA THR A 216 -11.08 3.52 -0.05
C THR A 216 -11.73 2.28 0.59
N ARG A 217 -12.16 1.29 -0.22
CA ARG A 217 -12.84 0.06 0.22
C ARG A 217 -11.88 -1.09 0.50
N SER A 218 -10.64 -1.03 0.01
CA SER A 218 -9.59 -2.06 0.14
C SER A 218 -9.40 -2.55 1.58
N MET A 219 -9.62 -1.67 2.57
CA MET A 219 -9.40 -1.97 3.98
C MET A 219 -10.39 -2.98 4.60
N TYR A 220 -11.49 -3.33 3.93
CA TYR A 220 -12.60 -4.07 4.55
C TYR A 220 -12.86 -5.46 3.96
N ASP A 221 -12.38 -5.76 2.75
CA ASP A 221 -12.66 -7.01 2.04
C ASP A 221 -11.49 -7.40 1.13
N PRO A 222 -10.53 -8.20 1.63
CA PRO A 222 -9.32 -8.56 0.89
C PRO A 222 -9.59 -9.38 -0.38
N GLU A 223 -10.65 -10.18 -0.41
CA GLU A 223 -11.00 -10.98 -1.59
C GLU A 223 -11.58 -10.09 -2.69
N TRP A 224 -12.43 -9.13 -2.31
CA TRP A 224 -12.93 -8.12 -3.23
C TRP A 224 -11.82 -7.21 -3.76
N ASP A 225 -10.89 -6.81 -2.89
CA ASP A 225 -9.76 -5.95 -3.25
C ASP A 225 -8.84 -6.63 -4.27
N ALA A 226 -8.47 -7.89 -4.04
CA ALA A 226 -7.68 -8.67 -5.00
C ALA A 226 -8.39 -8.82 -6.35
N ALA A 227 -9.71 -9.05 -6.35
CA ALA A 227 -10.50 -9.10 -7.58
C ALA A 227 -10.56 -7.74 -8.30
N LEU A 228 -10.63 -6.63 -7.54
CA LEU A 228 -10.58 -5.28 -8.11
C LEU A 228 -9.22 -4.96 -8.71
N GLU A 229 -8.12 -5.30 -8.05
CA GLU A 229 -6.76 -5.11 -8.59
C GLU A 229 -6.55 -5.88 -9.90
N GLU A 230 -7.14 -7.07 -10.03
CA GLU A 230 -7.15 -7.84 -11.27
C GLU A 230 -8.03 -7.17 -12.36
N ALA A 231 -9.19 -6.62 -11.99
CA ALA A 231 -10.14 -6.02 -12.93
C ALA A 231 -9.76 -4.60 -13.39
N CYS A 232 -9.17 -3.81 -12.49
CA CYS A 232 -8.78 -2.43 -12.65
C CYS A 232 -7.27 -2.30 -12.45
N VAL A 233 -6.50 -2.68 -13.47
CA VAL A 233 -5.04 -2.73 -13.38
C VAL A 233 -4.47 -1.31 -13.26
N ASP A 234 -3.73 -1.04 -12.20
CA ASP A 234 -3.08 0.26 -11.98
C ASP A 234 -1.94 0.50 -13.00
N PRO A 235 -1.52 1.77 -13.23
CA PRO A 235 -0.51 2.06 -14.23
C PRO A 235 0.84 1.38 -13.96
N ASP A 236 1.26 1.24 -12.71
CA ASP A 236 2.54 0.61 -12.38
C ASP A 236 2.50 -0.88 -12.74
N THR A 237 1.43 -1.57 -12.39
CA THR A 237 1.23 -2.98 -12.78
C THR A 237 1.16 -3.13 -14.29
N ALA A 238 0.43 -2.27 -15.00
CA ALA A 238 0.33 -2.32 -16.46
C ALA A 238 1.70 -2.15 -17.13
N ILE A 239 2.50 -1.20 -16.63
CA ILE A 239 3.86 -0.94 -17.07
C ILE A 239 4.77 -2.13 -16.76
N MET A 240 4.72 -2.70 -15.55
CA MET A 240 5.64 -3.78 -15.14
C MET A 240 5.35 -5.12 -15.81
N THR A 241 4.08 -5.43 -16.07
CA THR A 241 3.65 -6.71 -16.65
C THR A 241 3.67 -6.74 -18.17
N GLY A 242 3.95 -5.60 -18.82
CA GLY A 242 3.97 -5.49 -20.27
C GLY A 242 2.56 -5.49 -20.89
N LEU A 243 1.54 -5.13 -20.13
CA LEU A 243 0.20 -4.87 -20.66
C LEU A 243 0.18 -3.62 -21.55
N VAL A 244 1.18 -2.75 -21.40
CA VAL A 244 1.45 -1.62 -22.28
C VAL A 244 2.83 -1.77 -22.91
N ASP A 245 2.92 -1.50 -24.21
CA ASP A 245 4.20 -1.51 -24.92
C ASP A 245 5.14 -0.44 -24.37
N ARG A 246 6.44 -0.71 -24.34
CA ARG A 246 7.46 0.30 -24.00
C ARG A 246 8.06 0.89 -25.27
N GLU A 247 8.28 2.21 -25.29
CA GLU A 247 9.10 2.80 -26.34
C GLU A 247 10.54 2.24 -26.28
N GLY A 248 10.99 1.63 -27.38
CA GLY A 248 12.34 1.09 -27.51
C GLY A 248 12.54 -0.35 -27.02
N GLY A 249 11.46 -1.10 -26.79
CA GLY A 249 11.48 -2.56 -26.62
C GLY A 249 11.75 -3.32 -27.92
#